data_AF-A0A644ZSE8-F1
#
_entry.id   AF-A0A644ZSE8-F1
#
_cell.length_a   1.000
_cell.length_b   1.000
_cell.length_c   1.000
_cell.angle_alpha   90.00
_cell.angle_beta   90.00
_cell.angle_gamma   90.00
#
_symmetry.space_group_name_H-M   'P 1'
#
loop_
_entity.id
_entity.type
_entity.pdbx_description
1 polymer ?
#
loop_
_entity_poly.entity_id
_entity_poly.type
_entity_poly.pdbx_seq_one_letter_code
_entity_poly.pdbx_strand_id
1 'polypeptide(L)'
;MASSNFFGHTGSNGSDLASRLSAAGYAYRAAAENIYAGQGSSLNNAYAAVSAWMDSDGHRANILNGVYTEIGVGYWCDSNSKYEGYFTADFGDR
;
A
#
# COMPACT_ATOMS: atom_id res chain seq x y z
N MET A 1 -5.67 -6.74 -5.66
CA MET A 1 -6.65 -5.64 -5.60
C MET A 1 -7.22 -5.34 -6.97
N ALA A 2 -6.45 -4.74 -7.88
CA ALA A 2 -6.89 -4.32 -9.23
C ALA A 2 -7.65 -5.40 -10.03
N SER A 3 -7.00 -6.53 -10.31
CA SER A 3 -7.57 -7.59 -11.15
C SER A 3 -8.79 -8.31 -10.54
N SER A 4 -9.01 -8.17 -9.23
CA SER A 4 -10.17 -8.72 -8.53
C SER A 4 -11.13 -7.61 -8.08
N ASN A 5 -10.92 -6.39 -8.56
CA ASN A 5 -11.76 -5.21 -8.37
C ASN A 5 -12.18 -4.90 -6.92
N PHE A 6 -11.22 -4.98 -5.99
CA PHE A 6 -11.46 -4.69 -4.56
C PHE A 6 -10.34 -3.81 -3.99
N PHE A 7 -10.56 -3.27 -2.79
CA PHE A 7 -9.59 -2.49 -2.03
C PHE A 7 -9.56 -2.96 -0.57
N GLY A 8 -8.39 -3.34 -0.09
CA GLY A 8 -8.19 -3.85 1.27
C GLY A 8 -6.82 -4.50 1.47
N HIS A 9 -6.42 -4.66 2.73
CA HIS A 9 -5.11 -5.20 3.13
C HIS A 9 -4.95 -6.71 2.90
N THR A 10 -6.06 -7.43 2.78
CA THR A 10 -6.07 -8.88 2.49
C THR A 10 -6.26 -9.10 0.99
N GLY A 11 -5.31 -9.81 0.37
CA GLY A 11 -5.35 -10.22 -1.02
C GLY A 11 -6.55 -11.13 -1.34
N SER A 12 -6.92 -11.22 -2.62
CA SER A 12 -8.00 -12.12 -3.07
C SER A 12 -7.69 -13.61 -2.86
N ASN A 13 -6.43 -13.95 -2.65
CA ASN A 13 -5.95 -15.27 -2.24
C ASN A 13 -5.86 -15.45 -0.71
N GLY A 14 -6.34 -14.49 0.08
CA GLY A 14 -6.26 -14.51 1.55
C GLY A 14 -4.92 -14.03 2.13
N SER A 15 -3.94 -13.63 1.32
CA SER A 15 -2.65 -13.14 1.83
C SER A 15 -2.78 -11.78 2.52
N ASP A 16 -2.25 -11.65 3.72
CA ASP A 16 -2.03 -10.38 4.43
C ASP A 16 -0.60 -9.84 4.20
N LEU A 17 -0.26 -8.71 4.80
CA LEU A 17 1.08 -8.13 4.72
C LEU A 17 2.17 -9.13 5.15
N ALA A 18 1.99 -9.79 6.30
CA ALA A 18 2.99 -10.69 6.86
C ALA A 18 3.30 -11.87 5.93
N SER A 19 2.27 -12.51 5.38
CA SER A 19 2.44 -13.60 4.41
C SER A 19 3.09 -13.13 3.11
N ARG A 20 2.78 -11.92 2.62
CA ARG A 20 3.44 -11.34 1.43
C ARG A 20 4.92 -11.06 1.67
N LEU A 21 5.28 -10.46 2.81
CA LEU A 21 6.68 -10.20 3.18
C LEU A 21 7.46 -11.51 3.36
N SER A 22 6.88 -12.50 4.02
CA SER A 22 7.49 -13.83 4.18
C SER A 22 7.71 -14.52 2.83
N ALA A 23 6.74 -14.47 1.91
CA ALA A 23 6.86 -15.06 0.58
C ALA A 23 7.94 -14.38 -0.27
N ALA A 24 8.19 -13.09 -0.04
CA ALA A 24 9.28 -12.34 -0.68
C ALA A 24 10.65 -12.59 -0.04
N GLY A 25 10.73 -13.36 1.06
CA GLY A 25 11.98 -13.58 1.81
C GLY A 25 12.46 -12.34 2.58
N TYR A 26 11.56 -11.40 2.87
CA TYR A 26 11.89 -10.22 3.65
C TYR A 26 11.78 -10.54 5.15
N ALA A 27 12.92 -10.66 5.83
CA ALA A 27 12.96 -10.72 7.28
C ALA A 27 12.78 -9.31 7.87
N TYR A 28 11.97 -9.17 8.92
CA TYR A 28 11.65 -7.90 9.57
C TYR A 28 11.32 -8.10 11.06
N ARG A 29 11.39 -7.03 11.86
CA ARG A 29 10.97 -7.02 13.28
C ARG A 29 9.61 -6.37 13.47
N ALA A 30 9.31 -5.37 12.67
CA ALA A 30 8.06 -4.64 12.57
C ALA A 30 7.79 -4.32 11.09
N ALA A 31 6.50 -4.27 10.73
CA ALA A 31 6.07 -3.85 9.41
C ALA A 31 4.73 -3.14 9.49
N ALA A 32 4.45 -2.30 8.49
CA ALA A 32 3.15 -1.65 8.29
C ALA A 32 2.86 -1.48 6.81
N GLU A 33 1.59 -1.32 6.45
CA GLU A 33 1.15 -1.10 5.07
C GLU A 33 0.22 0.12 5.01
N ASN A 34 0.49 0.99 4.05
CA ASN A 34 -0.47 1.99 3.58
C ASN A 34 -0.93 1.60 2.17
N ILE A 35 -2.23 1.69 1.91
CA ILE A 35 -2.82 1.45 0.60
C ILE A 35 -3.63 2.66 0.14
N TYR A 36 -3.64 2.94 -1.16
CA TYR A 36 -4.45 3.98 -1.78
C TYR A 36 -4.97 3.48 -3.13
N ALA A 37 -6.18 3.90 -3.50
CA ALA A 37 -6.70 3.67 -4.83
C ALA A 37 -7.52 4.88 -5.29
N GLY A 38 -7.38 5.28 -6.55
CA GLY A 38 -7.96 6.54 -7.04
C GLY A 38 -8.13 6.55 -8.55
N GLN A 39 -9.35 6.87 -8.99
CA GLN A 39 -9.76 6.82 -10.40
C GLN A 39 -9.45 8.13 -11.15
N GLY A 40 -9.00 8.02 -12.39
CA GLY A 40 -8.73 9.16 -13.27
C GLY A 40 -7.42 9.88 -12.96
N SER A 41 -6.91 10.65 -13.90
CA SER A 41 -5.57 11.26 -13.83
C SER A 41 -5.34 12.20 -12.63
N SER A 42 -6.42 12.77 -12.08
CA SER A 42 -6.37 13.66 -10.91
C SER A 42 -6.16 12.91 -9.58
N LEU A 43 -6.60 11.65 -9.48
CA LEU A 43 -6.44 10.81 -8.29
C LEU A 43 -5.41 9.70 -8.48
N ASN A 44 -5.23 9.24 -9.72
CA ASN A 44 -4.26 8.22 -10.07
C ASN A 44 -2.84 8.81 -10.23
N ASN A 45 -2.28 9.31 -9.13
CA ASN A 45 -0.92 9.80 -9.08
C ASN A 45 -0.35 9.71 -7.65
N ALA A 46 0.98 9.72 -7.56
CA ALA A 46 1.67 9.57 -6.28
C ALA A 46 1.40 10.73 -5.30
N TYR A 47 1.19 11.95 -5.80
CA TYR A 47 0.89 13.11 -4.94
C TYR A 47 -0.44 12.92 -4.21
N ALA A 48 -1.49 12.46 -4.92
CA ALA A 48 -2.78 12.16 -4.34
C ALA A 48 -2.69 11.02 -3.31
N ALA A 49 -1.93 9.96 -3.60
CA ALA A 49 -1.72 8.84 -2.67
C ALA A 49 -1.04 9.29 -1.38
N VAL A 50 0.10 9.99 -1.48
CA VAL A 50 0.85 10.46 -0.30
C VAL A 50 0.06 11.49 0.49
N SER A 51 -0.64 12.43 -0.17
CA SER A 51 -1.49 13.41 0.52
C SER A 51 -2.60 12.72 1.30
N ALA A 52 -3.30 11.75 0.68
CA ALA A 52 -4.35 10.99 1.35
C ALA A 52 -3.84 10.16 2.55
N TRP A 53 -2.62 9.61 2.46
CA TRP A 53 -2.00 8.94 3.60
C TRP A 53 -1.61 9.92 4.71
N MET A 54 -1.09 11.10 4.38
CA MET A 54 -0.72 12.11 5.37
C MET A 54 -1.94 12.75 6.06
N ASP A 55 -3.09 12.81 5.39
CA ASP A 55 -4.35 13.32 5.95
C ASP A 55 -5.11 12.29 6.80
N SER A 56 -4.62 11.04 6.87
CA SER A 56 -5.22 9.96 7.66
C SER A 56 -4.34 9.62 8.86
N ASP A 57 -4.84 9.76 10.08
CA ASP A 57 -4.06 9.55 11.31
C ASP A 57 -3.33 8.19 11.35
N GLY A 58 -4.01 7.11 10.93
CA GLY A 58 -3.41 5.77 10.90
C GLY A 58 -2.30 5.63 9.86
N HIS A 59 -2.55 6.07 8.62
CA HIS A 59 -1.54 6.00 7.56
C HIS A 59 -0.37 6.95 7.82
N ARG A 60 -0.64 8.15 8.35
CA ARG A 60 0.36 9.13 8.75
C ARG A 60 1.23 8.59 9.88
N ALA A 61 0.65 7.89 10.85
CA ALA A 61 1.41 7.25 11.92
C ALA A 61 2.43 6.24 11.36
N ASN A 62 2.08 5.46 10.34
CA ASN A 62 3.04 4.56 9.67
C ASN A 62 4.19 5.34 9.02
N ILE A 63 3.90 6.42 8.29
CA ILE A 63 4.91 7.24 7.60
C ILE A 63 5.89 7.91 8.59
N LEU A 64 5.37 8.40 9.72
CA LEU A 64 6.15 9.15 10.71
C LEU A 64 6.77 8.27 11.79
N ASN A 65 6.56 6.95 11.75
CA ASN A 65 7.10 6.04 12.74
C ASN A 65 8.58 5.75 12.46
N GLY A 66 9.46 6.33 13.27
CA GLY A 66 10.90 6.16 13.18
C GLY A 66 11.43 4.75 13.49
N VAL A 67 10.57 3.79 13.85
CA VAL A 67 10.93 2.37 13.87
C VAL A 67 11.21 1.86 12.46
N TYR A 68 10.43 2.26 11.47
CA TYR A 68 10.60 1.80 10.10
C TYR A 68 11.75 2.55 9.43
N THR A 69 12.69 1.81 8.87
CA THR A 69 13.89 2.35 8.22
C THR A 69 13.94 2.02 6.72
N GLU A 70 13.04 1.15 6.26
CA GLU A 70 12.94 0.69 4.88
C GLU A 70 11.50 0.86 4.37
N ILE A 71 11.35 1.09 3.07
CA ILE A 71 10.05 1.20 2.40
C ILE A 71 10.08 0.52 1.02
N GLY A 72 9.08 -0.31 0.74
CA GLY A 72 8.75 -0.82 -0.59
C GLY A 72 7.50 -0.14 -1.13
N VAL A 73 7.57 0.41 -2.34
CA VAL A 73 6.42 1.09 -2.97
C VAL A 73 5.98 0.34 -4.22
N GLY A 74 4.69 0.04 -4.31
CA GLY A 74 4.06 -0.58 -5.46
C GLY A 74 3.04 0.35 -6.11
N TYR A 75 2.98 0.35 -7.44
CA TYR A 75 1.92 0.99 -8.21
C TYR A 75 1.43 0.06 -9.31
N TRP A 76 0.11 -0.03 -9.48
CA TRP A 76 -0.50 -0.76 -10.58
C TRP A 76 -1.71 0.00 -11.12
N CYS A 77 -1.85 0.03 -12.45
CA CYS A 77 -2.98 0.64 -13.14
C CYS A 77 -3.74 -0.42 -13.94
N ASP A 78 -5.05 -0.50 -13.72
CA ASP A 78 -5.95 -1.34 -14.51
C ASP A 78 -7.19 -0.51 -14.89
N SER A 79 -7.25 -0.09 -16.15
CA SER A 79 -8.36 0.73 -16.68
C SER A 79 -9.73 0.05 -16.62
N ASN A 80 -9.77 -1.27 -16.39
CA ASN A 80 -11.03 -2.02 -16.25
C ASN A 80 -11.48 -2.15 -14.79
N SER A 81 -10.66 -1.73 -13.83
CA SER A 81 -10.98 -1.77 -12.41
C SER A 81 -11.70 -0.50 -11.97
N LYS A 82 -12.45 -0.58 -10.86
CA LYS A 82 -13.22 0.54 -10.28
C LYS A 82 -12.34 1.74 -9.95
N TYR A 83 -11.11 1.50 -9.49
CA TYR A 83 -10.23 2.56 -9.00
C TYR A 83 -9.14 2.93 -9.99
N GLU A 84 -8.94 2.18 -11.09
CA GLU A 84 -7.85 2.37 -12.05
C GLU A 84 -6.45 2.24 -11.42
N GLY A 85 -6.02 3.24 -10.65
CA GLY A 85 -4.74 3.27 -9.94
C GLY A 85 -4.80 2.69 -8.54
N TYR A 86 -3.80 1.88 -8.20
CA TYR A 86 -3.59 1.30 -6.87
C TYR A 86 -2.15 1.53 -6.45
N PHE A 87 -1.96 2.07 -5.25
CA PHE A 87 -0.66 2.30 -4.63
C PHE A 87 -0.57 1.54 -3.31
N THR A 88 0.59 0.93 -3.06
CA THR A 88 0.94 0.32 -1.78
C THR A 88 2.26 0.91 -1.31
N ALA A 89 2.40 1.09 0.00
CA ALA A 89 3.64 1.42 0.67
C ALA A 89 3.79 0.49 1.88
N ASP A 90 4.73 -0.44 1.79
CA ASP A 90 5.06 -1.40 2.84
C ASP A 90 6.31 -0.90 3.56
N PHE A 91 6.16 -0.58 4.84
CA PHE A 91 7.22 -0.11 5.72
C PHE A 91 7.79 -1.27 6.52
N GLY A 92 9.09 -1.28 6.75
CA GLY A 92 9.75 -2.32 7.52
C GLY A 92 10.99 -1.84 8.27
N ASP A 93 11.42 -2.65 9.22
CA ASP A 93 12.74 -2.57 9.86
C ASP A 93 13.39 -3.96 9.90
N ARG A 94 14.70 -4.02 9.71
CA ARG A 94 15.51 -5.24 9.83
C ARG A 94 16.27 -5.28 11.15
#